data_AF-A0A200QT37-F1
#
_entry.id   AF-A0A200QT37-F1
#
_cell.length_a   1.000
_cell.length_b   1.000
_cell.length_c   1.000
_cell.angle_alpha   90.00
_cell.angle_beta   90.00
_cell.angle_gamma   90.00
#
_symmetry.space_group_name_H-M   'P 1'
#
loop_
_entity.id
_entity.type
_entity.pdbx_description
1 polymer ?
#
loop_
_entity_poly.entity_id
_entity_poly.type
_entity_poly.pdbx_seq_one_letter_code
_entity_poly.pdbx_strand_id
1 'polypeptide(L)'
;MLVFAYFGIGRAVDCKLNLANPDKVAYTITVDLSGQGNFTRVQDAIDSIPSRNTEWICISLNPGIYREQVKVLPDKTCIILKGRDMRTTSIEWDAHQSTNTSATFTIEAENFVAHRISFKNTYNSKLAVTVDGPPPKITWAVAVELTGDKCSFYECGFYGVQDTLWDALGRHYFESCYIQGFIDFIWGSGQSIYKNCEITVLGDILPGVTGFITAQGRKTEQDPGGFIFTQGKVNGRGSACLGRAYGPHSRVIFHSLTMSEVVCPQGWSNYWNFTEFYRESSSSNFIFAVVVFIMVFGWGMVKSESRLRLSKSNSNPALVFKTITVDQLGHGNFSTIQSAIDSIPSNNNQWIRIHIGRGIYREKVVIPKDKPFILLEGEGRSRTMIQWGDHGQLNESPTFRSFADNFVARRVGFKNTYNHVITPGGDNPRIPAVAAMVSGNKSTFYDCGFFGLQDTLWDDQGHHYFYNCYIEGGVDFIFGMGQSLYEKCAISVIAEDLLYQQNSGTQGGFITAQARDSSEATNGFVFKYCNVFGSGKAYLGRAWRSHSRVLFYKSTLSDVVFPLGWNAWNFTGNEDPISYAEHQCTGPGSDTSQRVRWEKVLSPQMLTMLSRRTFIDNEGWIDQQP
;
A
#
# COMPACT_ATOMS: atom_id res chain seq x y z
N MET A 1 11.31 -18.75 -17.13
CA MET A 1 9.97 -18.92 -17.73
C MET A 1 9.16 -19.78 -16.77
N LEU A 2 8.38 -19.15 -15.88
CA LEU A 2 7.43 -19.80 -14.97
C LEU A 2 6.04 -19.43 -15.49
N VAL A 3 5.31 -20.40 -16.02
CA VAL A 3 3.97 -20.21 -16.57
C VAL A 3 2.98 -20.36 -15.42
N PHE A 4 2.25 -19.27 -15.16
CA PHE A 4 1.23 -19.12 -14.12
C PHE A 4 -0.05 -19.87 -14.49
N ALA A 5 -0.54 -20.72 -13.58
CA ALA A 5 -1.92 -21.19 -13.59
C ALA A 5 -2.41 -21.36 -12.15
N TYR A 6 -3.42 -20.57 -11.80
CA TYR A 6 -4.52 -20.73 -10.84
C TYR A 6 -4.33 -21.29 -9.40
N PHE A 7 -3.15 -21.73 -8.99
CA PHE A 7 -2.83 -22.07 -7.58
C PHE A 7 -1.43 -21.63 -7.13
N GLY A 8 -0.70 -20.85 -7.94
CA GLY A 8 0.66 -20.39 -7.59
C GLY A 8 1.73 -21.50 -7.56
N ILE A 9 1.35 -22.77 -7.80
CA ILE A 9 2.31 -23.84 -8.08
C ILE A 9 2.64 -23.72 -9.56
N GLY A 10 3.67 -22.94 -9.88
CA GLY A 10 4.30 -23.05 -11.20
C GLY A 10 4.62 -24.53 -11.45
N ARG A 11 4.62 -24.98 -12.72
CA ARG A 11 5.17 -26.29 -13.09
C ARG A 11 6.65 -26.33 -12.68
N ALA A 12 6.94 -26.62 -11.41
CA ALA A 12 8.26 -26.95 -10.93
C ALA A 12 8.53 -28.34 -11.49
N VAL A 13 9.27 -28.38 -12.61
CA VAL A 13 9.65 -29.62 -13.31
C VAL A 13 10.41 -30.58 -12.38
N ASP A 14 10.87 -30.07 -11.24
CA ASP A 14 11.72 -30.74 -10.25
C ASP A 14 10.94 -31.45 -9.13
N CYS A 15 9.66 -31.12 -8.92
CA CYS A 15 8.81 -31.79 -7.94
C CYS A 15 7.68 -32.55 -8.66
N LYS A 16 7.46 -33.81 -8.27
CA LYS A 16 6.37 -34.64 -8.78
C LYS A 16 5.03 -34.03 -8.38
N LEU A 17 4.18 -33.83 -9.39
CA LEU A 17 2.76 -33.57 -9.19
C LEU A 17 2.06 -34.89 -8.84
N ASN A 18 0.98 -34.81 -8.08
CA ASN A 18 0.13 -35.96 -7.84
C ASN A 18 -0.46 -36.44 -9.18
N LEU A 19 -0.08 -37.65 -9.62
CA LEU A 19 -0.43 -38.19 -10.93
C LEU A 19 -1.94 -38.43 -11.10
N ALA A 20 -2.68 -38.56 -10.00
CA ALA A 20 -4.14 -38.72 -10.01
C ALA A 20 -4.88 -37.37 -10.02
N ASN A 21 -4.27 -36.31 -9.48
CA ASN A 21 -4.80 -34.94 -9.53
C ASN A 21 -3.66 -33.92 -9.41
N PRO A 22 -3.19 -33.35 -10.54
CA PRO A 22 -2.06 -32.42 -10.57
C PRO A 22 -2.25 -31.14 -9.73
N ASP A 23 -3.48 -30.83 -9.32
CA ASP A 23 -3.83 -29.66 -8.51
C ASP A 23 -3.81 -29.96 -7.00
N LYS A 24 -3.47 -31.18 -6.60
CA LYS A 24 -3.41 -31.61 -5.19
C LYS A 24 -2.00 -31.98 -4.77
N VAL A 25 -1.65 -31.56 -3.55
CA VAL A 25 -0.46 -32.01 -2.83
C VAL A 25 -0.54 -33.52 -2.52
N ALA A 26 0.60 -34.15 -2.24
CA ALA A 26 0.63 -35.57 -1.86
C ALA A 26 -0.16 -35.84 -0.58
N TYR A 27 0.06 -35.01 0.45
CA TYR A 27 -0.75 -34.96 1.66
C TYR A 27 -0.54 -33.64 2.41
N THR A 28 -1.36 -33.39 3.44
CA THR A 28 -1.28 -32.21 4.30
C THR A 28 -0.98 -32.63 5.74
N ILE A 29 0.04 -32.01 6.33
CA ILE A 29 0.36 -32.07 7.75
C ILE A 29 -0.25 -30.83 8.40
N THR A 30 -0.99 -31.02 9.49
CA THR A 30 -1.57 -29.92 10.27
C THR A 30 -0.75 -29.64 11.51
N VAL A 31 -0.48 -28.37 11.78
CA VAL A 31 0.20 -27.92 13.00
C VAL A 31 -0.75 -27.04 13.79
N ASP A 32 -0.96 -27.38 15.07
CA ASP A 32 -1.89 -26.69 15.95
C ASP A 32 -1.37 -26.66 17.39
N LEU A 33 -1.22 -25.46 17.95
CA LEU A 33 -0.78 -25.24 19.33
C LEU A 33 -1.69 -25.90 20.37
N SER A 34 -2.97 -26.16 20.05
CA SER A 34 -3.92 -26.85 20.94
C SER A 34 -3.73 -28.37 20.99
N GLY A 35 -2.88 -28.93 20.13
CA GLY A 35 -2.67 -30.38 20.00
C GLY A 35 -3.72 -31.10 19.18
N GLN A 36 -4.64 -30.38 18.51
CA GLN A 36 -5.64 -30.98 17.61
C GLN A 36 -5.10 -31.28 16.20
N GLY A 37 -3.90 -30.82 15.87
CA GLY A 37 -3.19 -31.10 14.62
C GLY A 37 -2.31 -32.35 14.71
N ASN A 38 -1.65 -32.68 13.60
CA ASN A 38 -0.64 -33.76 13.58
C ASN A 38 0.57 -33.44 14.47
N PHE A 39 0.94 -32.17 14.57
CA PHE A 39 2.02 -31.68 15.43
C PHE A 39 1.61 -30.40 16.17
N THR A 40 2.27 -30.11 17.30
CA THR A 40 2.15 -28.82 18.01
C THR A 40 3.28 -27.86 17.65
N ARG A 41 4.37 -28.37 17.07
CA ARG A 41 5.56 -27.61 16.67
C ARG A 41 5.75 -27.66 15.16
N VAL A 42 6.22 -26.55 14.60
CA VAL A 42 6.52 -26.42 13.17
C VAL A 42 7.76 -27.22 12.81
N GLN A 43 8.80 -27.23 13.66
CA GLN A 43 10.01 -28.00 13.40
C GLN A 43 9.71 -29.51 13.30
N ASP A 44 8.92 -30.05 14.22
CA ASP A 44 8.57 -31.48 14.23
C ASP A 44 7.81 -31.88 12.94
N ALA A 45 6.95 -30.99 12.44
CA ALA A 45 6.25 -31.19 11.17
C ALA A 45 7.22 -31.22 9.97
N ILE A 46 8.21 -30.33 9.94
CA ILE A 46 9.26 -30.32 8.90
C ILE A 46 10.13 -31.57 9.00
N ASP A 47 10.51 -31.97 10.21
CA ASP A 47 11.37 -33.13 10.45
C ASP A 47 10.68 -34.43 9.99
N SER A 48 9.35 -34.49 10.10
CA SER A 48 8.55 -35.64 9.65
C SER A 48 8.51 -35.83 8.13
N ILE A 49 8.86 -34.81 7.34
CA ILE A 49 8.93 -34.92 5.88
C ILE A 49 10.10 -35.82 5.49
N PRO A 50 9.93 -36.81 4.60
CA PRO A 50 11.03 -37.68 4.19
C PRO A 50 12.23 -36.91 3.62
N SER A 51 13.45 -37.36 3.93
CA SER A 51 14.66 -36.85 3.28
C SER A 51 14.62 -37.12 1.77
N ARG A 52 15.08 -36.15 0.99
CA ARG A 52 15.03 -36.12 -0.49
C ARG A 52 13.61 -36.23 -1.03
N ASN A 53 12.64 -35.61 -0.34
CA ASN A 53 11.25 -35.58 -0.76
C ASN A 53 11.11 -34.95 -2.16
N THR A 54 10.38 -35.63 -3.04
CA THR A 54 10.14 -35.15 -4.41
C THR A 54 8.68 -34.78 -4.67
N GLU A 55 7.78 -34.95 -3.70
CA GLU A 55 6.36 -34.67 -3.87
C GLU A 55 5.97 -33.43 -3.06
N TRP A 56 5.08 -32.58 -3.58
CA TRP A 56 4.62 -31.43 -2.80
C TRP A 56 3.87 -31.86 -1.54
N ILE A 57 4.40 -31.51 -0.37
CA ILE A 57 3.76 -31.73 0.94
C ILE A 57 3.36 -30.37 1.51
N CYS A 58 2.10 -30.24 1.94
CA CYS A 58 1.61 -29.04 2.58
C CYS A 58 1.71 -29.17 4.10
N ILE A 59 2.35 -28.20 4.77
CA ILE A 59 2.27 -28.00 6.21
C ILE A 59 1.31 -26.82 6.46
N SER A 60 0.14 -27.09 7.02
CA SER A 60 -0.91 -26.12 7.30
C SER A 60 -0.92 -25.75 8.79
N LEU A 61 -0.65 -24.49 9.10
CA LEU A 61 -0.60 -23.96 10.47
C LEU A 61 -1.93 -23.30 10.85
N ASN A 62 -2.52 -23.76 11.95
CA ASN A 62 -3.65 -23.07 12.57
C ASN A 62 -3.21 -21.71 13.16
N PRO A 63 -4.13 -20.74 13.32
CA PRO A 63 -3.83 -19.45 13.94
C PRO A 63 -3.12 -19.61 15.29
N GLY A 64 -2.06 -18.83 15.49
CA GLY A 64 -1.20 -18.95 16.65
C GLY A 64 0.15 -18.28 16.48
N ILE A 65 0.83 -18.08 17.62
CA ILE A 65 2.21 -17.62 17.69
C ILE A 65 3.09 -18.83 18.05
N TYR A 66 3.78 -19.37 17.06
CA TYR A 66 4.71 -20.49 17.21
C TYR A 66 6.07 -19.92 17.62
N ARG A 67 6.42 -20.08 18.91
CA ARG A 67 7.67 -19.53 19.46
C ARG A 67 8.80 -20.56 19.39
N GLU A 68 9.50 -20.59 18.27
CA GLU A 68 10.61 -21.51 18.02
C GLU A 68 11.51 -21.00 16.88
N GLN A 69 12.77 -21.45 16.87
CA GLN A 69 13.59 -21.39 15.65
C GLN A 69 13.28 -22.61 14.80
N VAL A 70 13.13 -22.38 13.50
CA VAL A 70 12.79 -23.44 12.55
C VAL A 70 13.82 -23.47 11.43
N LYS A 71 14.25 -24.68 11.07
CA LYS A 71 15.21 -24.92 10.00
C LYS A 71 14.68 -25.96 9.00
N VAL A 72 14.64 -25.58 7.74
CA VAL A 72 14.32 -26.46 6.61
C VAL A 72 15.64 -26.86 5.94
N LEU A 73 16.12 -28.07 6.24
CA LEU A 73 17.41 -28.58 5.77
C LEU A 73 17.41 -28.86 4.26
N PRO A 74 18.58 -28.89 3.58
CA PRO A 74 18.68 -29.02 2.12
C PRO A 74 18.00 -30.27 1.54
N ASP A 75 17.86 -31.34 2.33
CA ASP A 75 17.21 -32.58 1.93
C ASP A 75 15.68 -32.59 2.15
N LYS A 76 15.10 -31.52 2.71
CA LYS A 76 13.66 -31.37 2.95
C LYS A 76 12.99 -30.52 1.86
N THR A 77 13.03 -30.99 0.60
CA THR A 77 12.55 -30.26 -0.58
C THR A 77 11.04 -30.40 -0.82
N CYS A 78 10.48 -29.57 -1.71
CA CYS A 78 9.09 -29.61 -2.17
C CYS A 78 8.06 -29.41 -1.03
N ILE A 79 8.21 -28.33 -0.27
CA ILE A 79 7.35 -28.00 0.89
C ILE A 79 6.50 -26.77 0.59
N ILE A 80 5.22 -26.84 0.93
CA ILE A 80 4.33 -25.69 1.03
C ILE A 80 4.03 -25.42 2.51
N LEU A 81 4.48 -24.30 3.06
CA LEU A 81 4.14 -23.85 4.41
C LEU A 81 3.01 -22.82 4.35
N LYS A 82 1.83 -23.17 4.86
CA LYS A 82 0.62 -22.36 4.74
C LYS A 82 0.09 -21.94 6.09
N GLY A 83 0.02 -20.63 6.33
CA GLY A 83 -0.76 -20.05 7.43
C GLY A 83 -2.19 -19.70 7.00
N ARG A 84 -3.02 -19.35 7.98
CA ARG A 84 -4.38 -18.87 7.72
C ARG A 84 -4.39 -17.42 7.22
N ASP A 85 -3.63 -16.58 7.91
CA ASP A 85 -3.49 -15.15 7.64
C ASP A 85 -2.20 -14.66 8.32
N MET A 86 -1.43 -13.79 7.65
CA MET A 86 -0.14 -13.31 8.17
C MET A 86 -0.27 -12.56 9.51
N ARG A 87 -1.44 -12.04 9.86
CA ARG A 87 -1.70 -11.34 11.14
C ARG A 87 -2.04 -12.29 12.27
N THR A 88 -2.60 -13.46 11.96
CA THR A 88 -3.05 -14.43 12.97
C THR A 88 -2.14 -15.65 13.11
N THR A 89 -1.26 -15.89 12.14
CA THR A 89 -0.33 -17.03 12.14
C THR A 89 1.10 -16.53 11.99
N SER A 90 1.94 -16.76 13.00
CA SER A 90 3.33 -16.33 12.95
C SER A 90 4.29 -17.28 13.65
N ILE A 91 5.51 -17.39 13.10
CA ILE A 91 6.67 -18.01 13.74
C ILE A 91 7.55 -16.90 14.29
N GLU A 92 7.85 -16.94 15.58
CA GLU A 92 8.55 -15.87 16.29
C GLU A 92 9.71 -16.39 17.13
N TRP A 93 10.84 -15.68 17.09
CA TRP A 93 11.96 -15.90 18.00
C TRP A 93 12.68 -14.59 18.33
N ASP A 94 13.69 -14.61 19.21
CA ASP A 94 14.48 -13.43 19.60
C ASP A 94 15.98 -13.70 19.79
N ALA A 95 16.49 -14.73 19.10
CA ALA A 95 17.94 -14.92 18.97
C ALA A 95 18.59 -13.71 18.26
N HIS A 96 19.80 -13.37 18.69
CA HIS A 96 20.51 -12.16 18.28
C HIS A 96 22.03 -12.33 18.44
N GLN A 97 22.81 -11.25 18.27
CA GLN A 97 24.29 -11.17 18.41
C GLN A 97 25.11 -11.74 17.25
N SER A 98 24.58 -12.69 16.48
CA SER A 98 25.25 -13.17 15.27
C SER A 98 24.25 -13.48 14.17
N THR A 99 24.56 -13.07 12.95
CA THR A 99 23.71 -13.25 11.78
C THR A 99 23.38 -14.72 11.51
N ASN A 100 24.38 -15.60 11.62
CA ASN A 100 24.27 -17.03 11.32
C ASN A 100 23.52 -17.87 12.37
N THR A 101 23.22 -17.32 13.55
CA THR A 101 22.51 -18.04 14.61
C THR A 101 21.22 -17.35 15.04
N SER A 102 20.96 -16.13 14.55
CA SER A 102 19.81 -15.32 14.95
C SER A 102 18.54 -15.57 14.14
N ALA A 103 18.62 -16.30 13.03
CA ALA A 103 17.47 -16.57 12.16
C ALA A 103 16.32 -17.25 12.94
N THR A 104 15.13 -16.64 12.87
CA THR A 104 13.90 -17.29 13.37
C THR A 104 13.49 -18.44 12.45
N PHE A 105 13.65 -18.27 11.15
CA PHE A 105 13.32 -19.27 10.16
C PHE A 105 14.43 -19.37 9.10
N THR A 106 15.07 -20.52 8.99
CA THR A 106 16.15 -20.78 8.02
C THR A 106 15.68 -21.75 6.94
N ILE A 107 15.84 -21.39 5.68
CA ILE A 107 15.47 -22.19 4.51
C ILE A 107 16.71 -22.48 3.67
N GLU A 108 17.21 -23.70 3.79
CA GLU A 108 18.32 -24.22 2.97
C GLU A 108 17.82 -25.18 1.86
N ALA A 109 16.57 -25.66 1.98
CA ALA A 109 15.93 -26.52 0.98
C ALA A 109 15.55 -25.77 -0.29
N GLU A 110 15.72 -26.43 -1.43
CA GLU A 110 15.12 -25.98 -2.68
C GLU A 110 13.61 -26.27 -2.75
N ASN A 111 12.90 -25.53 -3.60
CA ASN A 111 11.47 -25.73 -3.87
C ASN A 111 10.62 -25.59 -2.60
N PHE A 112 10.71 -24.41 -1.96
CA PHE A 112 9.92 -24.06 -0.79
C PHE A 112 8.91 -22.97 -1.16
N VAL A 113 7.66 -23.12 -0.70
CA VAL A 113 6.61 -22.11 -0.88
C VAL A 113 6.03 -21.75 0.47
N ALA A 114 5.90 -20.46 0.77
CA ALA A 114 5.17 -19.99 1.95
C ALA A 114 3.97 -19.11 1.56
N HIS A 115 2.88 -19.23 2.32
CA HIS A 115 1.64 -18.49 2.05
C HIS A 115 0.97 -18.02 3.34
N ARG A 116 0.59 -16.73 3.42
CA ARG A 116 -0.23 -16.15 4.51
C ARG A 116 0.29 -16.44 5.93
N ILE A 117 1.60 -16.27 6.13
CA ILE A 117 2.27 -16.47 7.42
C ILE A 117 3.30 -15.37 7.67
N SER A 118 3.50 -15.01 8.93
CA SER A 118 4.56 -14.09 9.33
C SER A 118 5.75 -14.77 9.99
N PHE A 119 6.96 -14.33 9.65
CA PHE A 119 8.22 -14.69 10.30
C PHE A 119 8.75 -13.46 11.03
N LYS A 120 9.03 -13.57 12.33
CA LYS A 120 9.42 -12.42 13.14
C LYS A 120 10.62 -12.71 14.04
N ASN A 121 11.64 -11.87 13.92
CA ASN A 121 12.61 -11.73 14.99
C ASN A 121 12.20 -10.55 15.90
N THR A 122 11.93 -10.86 17.15
CA THR A 122 11.36 -9.94 18.14
C THR A 122 12.39 -9.34 19.09
N TYR A 123 13.69 -9.58 18.86
CA TYR A 123 14.72 -9.06 19.76
C TYR A 123 14.76 -7.53 19.74
N ASN A 124 15.02 -6.94 18.57
CA ASN A 124 15.17 -5.49 18.44
C ASN A 124 13.85 -4.72 18.58
N SER A 125 12.69 -5.39 18.46
CA SER A 125 11.38 -4.73 18.62
C SER A 125 11.04 -4.40 20.08
N LYS A 126 11.78 -4.96 21.04
CA LYS A 126 11.67 -4.67 22.47
C LYS A 126 12.46 -3.42 22.89
N LEU A 127 13.25 -2.82 21.98
CA LEU A 127 14.09 -1.67 22.29
C LEU A 127 13.23 -0.40 22.49
N ALA A 128 13.19 0.11 23.72
CA ALA A 128 12.52 1.36 24.05
C ALA A 128 13.42 2.57 23.71
N VAL A 129 12.84 3.57 23.06
CA VAL A 129 13.49 4.89 22.89
C VAL A 129 13.52 5.54 24.27
N THR A 130 14.69 5.59 24.90
CA THR A 130 14.88 6.37 26.13
C THR A 130 15.24 7.80 25.75
N VAL A 131 14.51 8.77 26.30
CA VAL A 131 14.70 10.21 25.97
C VAL A 131 16.03 10.74 26.54
N ASP A 132 16.53 10.12 27.61
CA ASP A 132 17.71 10.56 28.37
C ASP A 132 18.81 9.49 28.49
N GLY A 133 18.73 8.40 27.72
CA GLY A 133 19.69 7.29 27.74
C GLY A 133 20.51 7.17 26.45
N PRO A 134 21.64 6.43 26.46
CA PRO A 134 22.37 6.15 25.23
C PRO A 134 21.46 5.42 24.22
N PRO A 135 21.63 5.66 22.91
CA PRO A 135 20.80 5.02 21.89
C PRO A 135 20.84 3.50 22.05
N PRO A 136 19.70 2.81 21.89
CA PRO A 136 19.62 1.37 22.09
C PRO A 136 20.58 0.66 21.14
N LYS A 137 21.36 -0.29 21.68
CA LYS A 137 22.28 -1.09 20.87
C LYS A 137 21.46 -2.07 20.02
N ILE A 138 21.30 -1.76 18.74
CA ILE A 138 20.73 -2.68 17.76
C ILE A 138 21.78 -3.76 17.44
N THR A 139 21.33 -5.00 17.32
CA THR A 139 22.19 -6.14 16.99
C THR A 139 21.61 -6.93 15.81
N TRP A 140 22.43 -7.78 15.20
CA TRP A 140 22.00 -8.71 14.14
C TRP A 140 20.90 -9.63 14.66
N ALA A 141 19.71 -9.57 14.06
CA ALA A 141 18.53 -10.29 14.50
C ALA A 141 17.64 -10.68 13.30
N VAL A 142 18.01 -11.79 12.66
CA VAL A 142 17.41 -12.22 11.39
C VAL A 142 16.03 -12.86 11.60
N ALA A 143 15.02 -12.42 10.83
CA ALA A 143 13.71 -13.06 10.83
C ALA A 143 13.71 -14.28 9.89
N VAL A 144 14.24 -14.13 8.68
CA VAL A 144 14.36 -15.22 7.71
C VAL A 144 15.75 -15.24 7.09
N GLU A 145 16.38 -16.40 7.08
CA GLU A 145 17.55 -16.74 6.28
C GLU A 145 17.14 -17.61 5.11
N LEU A 146 17.54 -17.23 3.90
CA LEU A 146 17.12 -17.87 2.66
C LEU A 146 18.31 -18.16 1.75
N THR A 147 18.73 -19.43 1.73
CA THR A 147 19.86 -19.94 0.92
C THR A 147 19.43 -20.99 -0.10
N GLY A 148 18.23 -21.57 0.06
CA GLY A 148 17.67 -22.57 -0.85
C GLY A 148 17.12 -21.99 -2.15
N ASP A 149 17.36 -22.65 -3.28
CA ASP A 149 16.93 -22.17 -4.60
C ASP A 149 15.43 -22.41 -4.87
N LYS A 150 14.83 -21.58 -5.74
CA LYS A 150 13.41 -21.68 -6.18
C LYS A 150 12.41 -21.56 -5.01
N CYS A 151 12.63 -20.60 -4.12
CA CYS A 151 11.71 -20.33 -3.02
C CYS A 151 10.71 -19.22 -3.38
N SER A 152 9.45 -19.36 -2.97
CA SER A 152 8.43 -18.33 -3.21
C SER A 152 7.55 -18.04 -2.00
N PHE A 153 7.13 -16.79 -1.87
CA PHE A 153 6.40 -16.26 -0.72
C PHE A 153 5.22 -15.43 -1.20
N TYR A 154 4.02 -15.73 -0.69
CA TYR A 154 2.78 -15.07 -1.09
C TYR A 154 2.02 -14.57 0.13
N GLU A 155 1.73 -13.27 0.17
CA GLU A 155 1.00 -12.66 1.29
C GLU A 155 1.67 -12.94 2.65
N CYS A 156 3.01 -13.06 2.67
CA CYS A 156 3.80 -13.33 3.88
C CYS A 156 4.26 -12.03 4.55
N GLY A 157 4.52 -12.10 5.85
CA GLY A 157 5.06 -10.99 6.63
C GLY A 157 6.47 -11.27 7.15
N PHE A 158 7.37 -10.29 7.07
CA PHE A 158 8.75 -10.38 7.53
C PHE A 158 9.02 -9.23 8.50
N TYR A 159 9.24 -9.54 9.77
CA TYR A 159 9.32 -8.55 10.84
C TYR A 159 10.67 -8.61 11.55
N GLY A 160 11.39 -7.49 11.52
CA GLY A 160 12.65 -7.30 12.21
C GLY A 160 13.02 -5.81 12.23
N VAL A 161 14.27 -5.51 12.58
CA VAL A 161 14.80 -4.13 12.59
C VAL A 161 16.11 -4.06 11.83
N GLN A 162 17.13 -4.80 12.27
CA GLN A 162 18.38 -4.95 11.54
C GLN A 162 18.43 -6.38 10.99
N ASP A 163 18.79 -6.50 9.71
CA ASP A 163 18.96 -7.78 9.00
C ASP A 163 17.68 -8.63 8.93
N THR A 164 16.49 -8.01 8.84
CA THR A 164 15.19 -8.72 8.87
C THR A 164 15.14 -9.92 7.92
N LEU A 165 15.45 -9.71 6.65
CA LEU A 165 15.41 -10.73 5.61
C LEU A 165 16.80 -10.88 4.99
N TRP A 166 17.44 -11.99 5.31
CA TRP A 166 18.69 -12.41 4.67
C TRP A 166 18.38 -13.26 3.44
N ASP A 167 18.21 -12.57 2.31
CA ASP A 167 18.04 -13.12 0.97
C ASP A 167 19.42 -13.47 0.38
N ALA A 168 19.98 -14.58 0.88
CA ALA A 168 21.40 -14.87 0.79
C ALA A 168 21.83 -15.37 -0.60
N LEU A 169 21.18 -16.41 -1.12
CA LEU A 169 21.54 -17.10 -2.35
C LEU A 169 20.33 -17.88 -2.89
N GLY A 170 20.20 -17.95 -4.22
CA GLY A 170 19.13 -18.69 -4.88
C GLY A 170 18.18 -17.78 -5.64
N ARG A 171 17.20 -18.37 -6.33
CA ARG A 171 16.14 -17.67 -7.06
C ARG A 171 14.90 -17.57 -6.21
N HIS A 172 14.50 -16.35 -5.88
CA HIS A 172 13.38 -16.12 -4.98
C HIS A 172 12.30 -15.22 -5.58
N TYR A 173 11.07 -15.47 -5.18
CA TYR A 173 9.92 -14.69 -5.62
C TYR A 173 9.03 -14.34 -4.44
N PHE A 174 8.83 -13.04 -4.22
CA PHE A 174 7.97 -12.52 -3.16
C PHE A 174 6.83 -11.75 -3.83
N GLU A 175 5.58 -12.11 -3.53
CA GLU A 175 4.41 -11.41 -4.06
C GLU A 175 3.46 -10.99 -2.94
N SER A 176 3.07 -9.72 -2.95
CA SER A 176 2.14 -9.13 -1.99
C SER A 176 2.58 -9.32 -0.53
N CYS A 177 3.90 -9.35 -0.29
CA CYS A 177 4.46 -9.54 1.04
C CYS A 177 4.64 -8.21 1.79
N TYR A 178 4.58 -8.27 3.12
CA TYR A 178 4.90 -7.16 4.01
C TYR A 178 6.31 -7.36 4.59
N ILE A 179 7.20 -6.39 4.43
CA ILE A 179 8.58 -6.46 4.94
C ILE A 179 8.87 -5.19 5.72
N GLN A 180 9.30 -5.32 6.98
CA GLN A 180 9.68 -4.18 7.80
C GLN A 180 11.10 -4.27 8.37
N GLY A 181 11.73 -3.12 8.52
CA GLY A 181 13.02 -2.99 9.18
C GLY A 181 13.58 -1.59 9.10
N PHE A 182 14.86 -1.43 9.44
CA PHE A 182 15.53 -0.13 9.48
C PHE A 182 16.98 -0.17 8.97
N ILE A 183 17.77 -1.19 9.33
CA ILE A 183 19.19 -1.28 8.97
C ILE A 183 19.41 -2.53 8.12
N ASP A 184 19.86 -2.34 6.88
CA ASP A 184 20.19 -3.41 5.93
C ASP A 184 19.14 -4.52 5.88
N PHE A 185 17.86 -4.16 6.02
CA PHE A 185 16.88 -5.15 6.45
C PHE A 185 16.41 -6.10 5.34
N ILE A 186 16.79 -5.84 4.08
CA ILE A 186 16.74 -6.80 2.97
C ILE A 186 18.14 -6.90 2.37
N TRP A 187 18.86 -8.00 2.61
CA TRP A 187 20.27 -8.07 2.28
C TRP A 187 20.71 -9.46 1.84
N GLY A 188 21.87 -9.55 1.20
CA GLY A 188 22.41 -10.79 0.64
C GLY A 188 22.56 -10.76 -0.88
N SER A 189 22.75 -11.91 -1.51
CA SER A 189 23.13 -12.04 -2.93
C SER A 189 22.12 -12.82 -3.78
N GLY A 190 20.90 -13.03 -3.29
CA GLY A 190 19.84 -13.71 -4.03
C GLY A 190 19.51 -13.07 -5.39
N GLN A 191 18.96 -13.89 -6.29
CA GLN A 191 18.36 -13.47 -7.55
C GLN A 191 16.84 -13.38 -7.35
N SER A 192 16.36 -12.20 -6.95
CA SER A 192 15.05 -12.10 -6.31
C SER A 192 14.17 -11.04 -6.92
N ILE A 193 12.87 -11.37 -7.04
CA ILE A 193 11.83 -10.43 -7.42
C ILE A 193 10.86 -10.23 -6.25
N TYR A 194 10.62 -8.98 -5.92
CA TYR A 194 9.69 -8.51 -4.91
C TYR A 194 8.57 -7.72 -5.61
N LYS A 195 7.48 -8.40 -5.93
CA LYS A 195 6.36 -7.84 -6.69
C LYS A 195 5.21 -7.47 -5.74
N ASN A 196 4.68 -6.25 -5.88
CA ASN A 196 3.56 -5.76 -5.09
C ASN A 196 3.80 -5.82 -3.56
N CYS A 197 5.07 -5.81 -3.12
CA CYS A 197 5.40 -5.86 -1.70
C CYS A 197 5.28 -4.47 -1.04
N GLU A 198 4.89 -4.46 0.24
CA GLU A 198 4.94 -3.29 1.11
C GLU A 198 6.21 -3.32 1.96
N ILE A 199 7.08 -2.33 1.74
CA ILE A 199 8.34 -2.15 2.46
C ILE A 199 8.16 -1.03 3.47
N THR A 200 8.21 -1.34 4.77
CA THR A 200 8.00 -0.37 5.85
C THR A 200 9.28 -0.11 6.65
N VAL A 201 9.72 1.15 6.63
CA VAL A 201 10.89 1.64 7.36
C VAL A 201 10.52 2.02 8.80
N LEU A 202 11.33 1.57 9.77
CA LEU A 202 11.17 1.83 11.21
C LEU A 202 12.18 2.83 11.77
N GLY A 203 12.38 3.97 11.10
CA GLY A 203 13.43 4.93 11.46
C GLY A 203 13.18 5.77 12.70
N ASP A 204 12.01 5.67 13.31
CA ASP A 204 11.74 6.23 14.63
C ASP A 204 12.43 5.46 15.78
N ILE A 205 12.93 4.25 15.52
CA ILE A 205 13.72 3.48 16.50
C ILE A 205 15.07 4.15 16.80
N LEU A 206 15.64 4.89 15.84
CA LEU A 206 16.86 5.69 16.03
C LEU A 206 16.67 7.10 15.42
N PRO A 207 16.10 8.05 16.17
CA PRO A 207 15.90 9.41 15.70
C PRO A 207 17.21 10.06 15.20
N GLY A 208 17.16 10.73 14.05
CA GLY A 208 18.32 11.40 13.45
C GLY A 208 19.24 10.47 12.64
N VAL A 209 19.01 9.16 12.69
CA VAL A 209 19.75 8.17 11.89
C VAL A 209 19.02 7.91 10.57
N THR A 210 19.78 7.81 9.48
CA THR A 210 19.26 7.34 8.19
C THR A 210 19.54 5.85 8.06
N GLY A 211 18.48 5.06 7.88
CA GLY A 211 18.55 3.61 7.67
C GLY A 211 18.84 3.21 6.23
N PHE A 212 18.84 1.90 5.98
CA PHE A 212 19.09 1.33 4.65
C PHE A 212 18.11 0.19 4.39
N ILE A 213 17.37 0.27 3.28
CA ILE A 213 16.41 -0.77 2.89
C ILE A 213 17.13 -2.00 2.39
N THR A 214 18.09 -1.81 1.47
CA THR A 214 18.83 -2.91 0.87
C THR A 214 20.33 -2.86 1.14
N ALA A 215 20.93 -4.05 1.25
CA ALA A 215 22.38 -4.26 1.24
C ALA A 215 22.74 -5.48 0.35
N GLN A 216 22.76 -5.27 -0.96
CA GLN A 216 22.90 -6.37 -1.92
C GLN A 216 24.37 -6.76 -2.13
N GLY A 217 24.68 -8.06 -2.13
CA GLY A 217 26.03 -8.61 -1.98
C GLY A 217 26.71 -9.12 -3.26
N ARG A 218 26.24 -8.71 -4.44
CA ARG A 218 26.72 -9.25 -5.72
C ARG A 218 28.22 -9.03 -5.92
N LYS A 219 28.95 -10.11 -6.21
CA LYS A 219 30.42 -10.15 -6.17
C LYS A 219 31.11 -9.91 -7.51
N THR A 220 30.46 -10.20 -8.64
CA THR A 220 31.05 -10.05 -9.98
C THR A 220 30.02 -9.56 -11.00
N GLU A 221 30.47 -9.07 -12.15
CA GLU A 221 29.57 -8.66 -13.25
C GLU A 221 28.82 -9.83 -13.89
N GLN A 222 29.32 -11.06 -13.77
CA GLN A 222 28.73 -12.25 -14.35
C GLN A 222 27.73 -12.94 -13.41
N ASP A 223 27.79 -12.64 -12.11
CA ASP A 223 26.83 -13.14 -11.12
C ASP A 223 25.40 -12.70 -11.52
N PRO A 224 24.43 -13.60 -11.69
CA PRO A 224 23.07 -13.23 -12.09
C PRO A 224 22.24 -12.62 -10.96
N GLY A 225 22.75 -12.62 -9.72
CA GLY A 225 22.09 -12.11 -8.53
C GLY A 225 21.69 -10.64 -8.63
N GLY A 226 20.77 -10.25 -7.75
CA GLY A 226 20.24 -8.90 -7.67
C GLY A 226 18.80 -8.89 -7.19
N PHE A 227 18.36 -7.74 -6.70
CA PHE A 227 17.00 -7.55 -6.20
C PHE A 227 16.20 -6.67 -7.15
N ILE A 228 15.00 -7.11 -7.53
CA ILE A 228 14.07 -6.32 -8.32
C ILE A 228 12.80 -6.11 -7.49
N PHE A 229 12.53 -4.87 -7.14
CA PHE A 229 11.27 -4.46 -6.53
C PHE A 229 10.38 -3.87 -7.62
N THR A 230 9.13 -4.32 -7.69
CA THR A 230 8.19 -3.85 -8.72
C THR A 230 6.76 -3.76 -8.23
N GLN A 231 6.00 -2.76 -8.69
CA GLN A 231 4.56 -2.56 -8.41
C GLN A 231 4.20 -2.44 -6.92
N GLY A 232 5.19 -2.24 -6.05
CA GLY A 232 5.01 -2.18 -4.59
C GLY A 232 5.06 -0.75 -4.04
N LYS A 233 5.31 -0.64 -2.73
CA LYS A 233 5.51 0.66 -2.08
C LYS A 233 6.56 0.64 -0.98
N VAL A 234 7.22 1.78 -0.79
CA VAL A 234 8.11 2.08 0.33
C VAL A 234 7.47 3.15 1.20
N ASN A 235 7.17 2.81 2.44
CA ASN A 235 6.58 3.71 3.44
C ASN A 235 7.29 3.55 4.79
N GLY A 236 6.82 4.27 5.82
CA GLY A 236 7.34 4.11 7.16
C GLY A 236 7.54 5.44 7.88
N ARG A 237 8.45 5.42 8.84
CA ARG A 237 8.81 6.57 9.70
C ARG A 237 10.33 6.78 9.67
N GLY A 238 10.76 8.01 9.92
CA GLY A 238 12.18 8.38 9.90
C GLY A 238 12.73 8.61 8.49
N SER A 239 14.00 8.28 8.29
CA SER A 239 14.70 8.41 7.00
C SER A 239 15.43 7.11 6.70
N ALA A 240 15.37 6.63 5.45
CA ALA A 240 16.18 5.53 4.98
C ALA A 240 16.52 5.68 3.50
N CYS A 241 17.73 5.29 3.12
CA CYS A 241 18.09 5.16 1.72
C CYS A 241 17.59 3.82 1.16
N LEU A 242 17.35 3.78 -0.16
CA LEU A 242 16.97 2.58 -0.92
C LEU A 242 17.98 1.44 -0.73
N GLY A 243 19.24 1.79 -0.48
CA GLY A 243 20.22 0.85 0.01
C GLY A 243 21.63 1.38 -0.02
N ARG A 244 22.54 0.46 0.27
CA ARG A 244 23.99 0.60 0.12
C ARG A 244 24.55 -0.68 -0.48
N ALA A 245 25.66 -0.56 -1.21
CA ALA A 245 26.26 -1.71 -1.90
C ALA A 245 26.99 -2.61 -0.90
N TYR A 246 26.57 -3.87 -0.68
CA TYR A 246 27.33 -4.87 0.10
C TYR A 246 28.45 -5.51 -0.71
N GLY A 247 28.16 -5.85 -1.97
CA GLY A 247 29.14 -6.39 -2.91
C GLY A 247 29.64 -5.34 -3.91
N PRO A 248 30.85 -5.53 -4.48
CA PRO A 248 31.43 -4.58 -5.44
C PRO A 248 30.62 -4.43 -6.74
N HIS A 249 29.73 -5.38 -7.06
CA HIS A 249 28.88 -5.34 -8.25
C HIS A 249 27.39 -5.33 -7.92
N SER A 250 27.06 -4.75 -6.76
CA SER A 250 25.70 -4.67 -6.21
C SER A 250 24.66 -4.29 -7.26
N ARG A 251 23.53 -5.02 -7.29
CA ARG A 251 22.45 -4.76 -8.25
C ARG A 251 21.09 -4.78 -7.56
N VAL A 252 20.46 -3.61 -7.53
CA VAL A 252 19.10 -3.44 -7.01
C VAL A 252 18.32 -2.54 -7.95
N ILE A 253 17.10 -2.92 -8.27
CA ILE A 253 16.20 -2.18 -9.16
C ILE A 253 14.90 -1.93 -8.42
N PHE A 254 14.49 -0.66 -8.33
CA PHE A 254 13.16 -0.27 -7.91
C PHE A 254 12.41 0.25 -9.13
N HIS A 255 11.36 -0.46 -9.54
CA HIS A 255 10.61 -0.17 -10.76
C HIS A 255 9.11 -0.01 -10.47
N SER A 256 8.52 1.15 -10.79
CA SER A 256 7.08 1.37 -10.60
C SER A 256 6.62 1.19 -9.14
N LEU A 257 7.41 1.66 -8.17
CA LEU A 257 7.01 1.72 -6.76
C LEU A 257 6.47 3.10 -6.39
N THR A 258 5.51 3.14 -5.46
CA THR A 258 5.21 4.36 -4.69
C THR A 258 6.20 4.50 -3.54
N MET A 259 6.89 5.63 -3.42
CA MET A 259 7.82 5.89 -2.33
C MET A 259 7.39 7.13 -1.55
N SER A 260 7.21 6.97 -0.23
CA SER A 260 6.94 8.10 0.66
C SER A 260 8.21 8.92 0.94
N GLU A 261 8.06 10.03 1.66
CA GLU A 261 9.15 10.91 2.11
C GLU A 261 10.14 10.26 3.09
N VAL A 262 9.87 9.00 3.49
CA VAL A 262 10.83 8.19 4.25
C VAL A 262 12.10 7.88 3.45
N VAL A 263 12.04 7.92 2.11
CA VAL A 263 13.20 7.67 1.26
C VAL A 263 14.10 8.90 1.23
N CYS A 264 15.36 8.71 1.64
CA CYS A 264 16.36 9.77 1.70
C CYS A 264 16.52 10.43 0.30
N PRO A 265 16.72 11.77 0.20
CA PRO A 265 16.86 12.45 -1.09
C PRO A 265 18.02 11.94 -1.95
N GLN A 266 19.08 11.43 -1.32
CA GLN A 266 20.22 10.82 -2.01
C GLN A 266 19.84 9.53 -2.73
N GLY A 267 18.76 8.87 -2.31
CA GLY A 267 18.31 7.57 -2.81
C GLY A 267 19.22 6.42 -2.35
N TRP A 268 20.52 6.53 -2.61
CA TRP A 268 21.53 5.49 -2.33
C TRP A 268 22.65 6.05 -1.45
N SER A 269 23.32 5.15 -0.73
CA SER A 269 24.46 5.49 0.13
C SER A 269 25.68 4.65 -0.19
N ASN A 270 26.86 5.27 -0.12
CA ASN A 270 28.16 4.61 -0.18
C ASN A 270 28.78 4.41 1.22
N TYR A 271 28.10 4.87 2.28
CA TYR A 271 28.65 4.87 3.64
C TYR A 271 28.40 3.54 4.36
N TRP A 272 29.49 2.97 4.87
CA TRP A 272 29.48 1.79 5.72
C TRP A 272 29.53 2.12 7.21
N ASN A 273 30.20 3.22 7.55
CA ASN A 273 30.36 3.67 8.93
C ASN A 273 29.35 4.77 9.28
N PHE A 274 28.61 4.58 10.38
CA PHE A 274 27.64 5.54 10.93
C PHE A 274 28.24 6.93 11.23
N THR A 275 29.56 7.03 11.43
CA THR A 275 30.28 8.26 11.81
C THR A 275 30.65 9.19 10.65
N GLU A 276 30.71 8.71 9.41
CA GLU A 276 31.11 9.55 8.26
C GLU A 276 29.98 10.46 7.75
N PHE A 277 28.73 10.06 7.94
CA PHE A 277 27.57 10.86 7.53
C PHE A 277 27.41 12.18 8.32
N TYR A 278 27.88 12.22 9.58
CA TYR A 278 27.81 13.42 10.42
C TYR A 278 28.91 14.46 10.14
N ARG A 279 30.02 14.09 9.50
CA ARG A 279 31.13 15.03 9.24
C ARG A 279 30.87 15.90 8.01
N GLU A 280 30.29 15.37 6.94
CA GLU A 280 30.14 16.11 5.69
C GLU A 280 28.96 17.09 5.64
N SER A 281 27.97 16.98 6.55
CA SER A 281 26.92 18.00 6.70
C SER A 281 27.43 19.32 7.32
N SER A 282 28.73 19.41 7.69
CA SER A 282 29.31 20.56 8.40
C SER A 282 30.55 21.19 7.76
N SER A 283 31.02 20.72 6.60
CA SER A 283 32.20 21.32 5.95
C SER A 283 32.02 21.45 4.43
N SER A 284 31.99 22.72 4.00
CA SER A 284 32.05 23.19 2.62
C SER A 284 33.29 22.71 1.86
N ASN A 285 33.08 22.51 0.54
CA ASN A 285 34.04 22.33 -0.55
C ASN A 285 34.60 20.91 -0.73
N PHE A 286 34.19 20.20 -1.79
CA PHE A 286 35.14 19.60 -2.75
C PHE A 286 34.46 19.21 -4.10
N ILE A 287 34.99 19.86 -5.15
CA ILE A 287 35.18 19.52 -6.57
C ILE A 287 34.32 18.41 -7.19
N PHE A 288 33.43 18.84 -8.11
CA PHE A 288 32.72 18.03 -9.10
C PHE A 288 33.67 17.48 -10.18
N ALA A 289 33.63 16.17 -10.43
CA ALA A 289 34.03 15.60 -11.72
C ALA A 289 32.75 15.29 -12.52
N VAL A 290 32.33 16.26 -13.34
CA VAL A 290 31.24 16.10 -14.31
C VAL A 290 31.82 15.46 -15.58
N VAL A 291 31.34 14.26 -15.94
CA VAL A 291 31.46 13.78 -17.33
C VAL A 291 30.29 14.39 -18.11
N VAL A 292 30.60 15.40 -18.91
CA VAL A 292 29.66 16.12 -19.77
C VAL A 292 29.41 15.31 -21.05
N PHE A 293 28.16 14.91 -21.30
CA PHE A 293 27.68 14.65 -22.65
C PHE A 293 27.27 15.99 -23.28
N ILE A 294 28.00 16.39 -24.32
CA ILE A 294 27.72 17.58 -25.12
C ILE A 294 26.51 17.28 -26.01
N MET A 295 25.39 17.95 -25.78
CA MET A 295 24.43 18.28 -26.84
C MET A 295 24.31 19.80 -26.90
N VAL A 296 24.81 20.34 -28.01
CA VAL A 296 24.74 21.74 -28.39
C VAL A 296 23.29 22.08 -28.73
N PHE A 297 22.67 23.03 -28.01
CA PHE A 297 21.65 23.91 -28.57
C PHE A 297 21.66 25.28 -27.86
N GLY A 298 21.49 26.32 -28.67
CA GLY A 298 21.86 27.71 -28.41
C GLY A 298 21.24 28.39 -27.20
N TRP A 299 22.03 29.28 -26.61
CA TRP A 299 21.62 30.29 -25.64
C TRP A 299 20.52 31.20 -26.21
N GLY A 300 19.36 31.19 -25.56
CA GLY A 300 18.39 32.28 -25.58
C GLY A 300 18.09 32.69 -24.14
N MET A 301 18.41 33.94 -23.80
CA MET A 301 18.15 34.53 -22.48
C MET A 301 16.67 34.41 -22.08
N VAL A 302 16.38 33.90 -20.88
CA VAL A 302 15.12 34.19 -20.18
C VAL A 302 15.45 34.76 -18.79
N LYS A 303 14.93 35.96 -18.56
CA LYS A 303 15.04 36.76 -17.35
C LYS A 303 14.28 36.10 -16.19
N SER A 304 14.90 36.13 -15.01
CA SER A 304 14.30 36.29 -13.68
C SER A 304 12.77 36.19 -13.59
N GLU A 305 12.27 35.05 -13.09
CA GLU A 305 10.98 35.02 -12.39
C GLU A 305 11.20 35.05 -10.87
N SER A 306 10.59 36.07 -10.27
CA SER A 306 10.47 36.35 -8.85
C SER A 306 10.00 35.15 -8.03
N ARG A 307 10.79 34.78 -7.00
CA ARG A 307 10.32 33.94 -5.89
C ARG A 307 9.17 34.64 -5.18
N LEU A 308 7.94 34.22 -5.43
CA LEU A 308 6.82 34.45 -4.53
C LEU A 308 7.17 33.83 -3.17
N ARG A 309 7.49 34.69 -2.20
CA ARG A 309 7.60 34.32 -0.79
C ARG A 309 6.24 33.75 -0.36
N LEU A 310 6.17 32.44 -0.15
CA LEU A 310 5.05 31.84 0.58
C LEU A 310 5.04 32.44 1.99
N SER A 311 4.02 33.25 2.30
CA SER A 311 3.68 33.55 3.68
C SER A 311 3.29 32.24 4.35
N LYS A 312 4.07 31.82 5.37
CA LYS A 312 3.60 30.87 6.38
C LYS A 312 2.32 31.44 6.97
N SER A 313 1.20 30.73 6.79
CA SER A 313 -0.01 30.99 7.55
C SER A 313 0.34 30.74 9.02
N ASN A 314 0.19 31.76 9.88
CA ASN A 314 0.29 31.66 11.34
C ASN A 314 -0.99 31.05 11.94
N SER A 315 -1.58 30.05 11.30
CA SER A 315 -2.74 29.34 11.85
C SER A 315 -2.25 28.23 12.78
N ASN A 316 -2.46 28.40 14.08
CA ASN A 316 -2.35 27.28 15.02
C ASN A 316 -3.46 26.27 14.67
N PRO A 317 -3.16 24.96 14.52
CA PRO A 317 -4.18 23.94 14.27
C PRO A 317 -5.18 23.93 15.42
N ALA A 318 -6.46 23.67 15.12
CA ALA A 318 -7.50 23.67 16.14
C ALA A 318 -7.23 22.58 17.19
N LEU A 319 -7.52 22.91 18.46
CA LEU A 319 -7.33 22.00 19.57
C LEU A 319 -8.50 21.02 19.65
N VAL A 320 -8.20 19.75 19.90
CA VAL A 320 -9.20 18.73 20.25
C VAL A 320 -9.75 19.04 21.64
N PHE A 321 -11.05 19.31 21.72
CA PHE A 321 -11.75 19.65 22.96
C PHE A 321 -11.98 18.41 23.85
N LYS A 322 -12.36 17.29 23.24
CA LYS A 322 -12.67 16.04 23.95
C LYS A 322 -12.27 14.83 23.12
N THR A 323 -11.76 13.80 23.80
CA THR A 323 -11.52 12.48 23.20
C THR A 323 -12.52 11.47 23.75
N ILE A 324 -13.13 10.71 22.86
CA ILE A 324 -13.99 9.55 23.12
C ILE A 324 -13.25 8.32 22.59
N THR A 325 -13.09 7.28 23.39
CA THR A 325 -12.42 6.04 22.97
C THR A 325 -13.43 4.95 22.63
N VAL A 326 -13.16 4.21 21.56
CA VAL A 326 -13.95 3.05 21.14
C VAL A 326 -13.06 1.81 21.16
N ASP A 327 -13.49 0.75 21.83
CA ASP A 327 -12.79 -0.53 21.88
C ASP A 327 -13.79 -1.68 22.01
N GLN A 328 -13.77 -2.62 21.06
CA GLN A 328 -14.64 -3.80 21.02
C GLN A 328 -14.49 -4.71 22.25
N LEU A 329 -13.36 -4.64 22.96
CA LEU A 329 -13.09 -5.41 24.19
C LEU A 329 -13.64 -4.74 25.45
N GLY A 330 -14.24 -3.55 25.32
CA GLY A 330 -14.88 -2.84 26.43
C GLY A 330 -13.93 -2.00 27.30
N HIS A 331 -12.67 -1.80 26.87
CA HIS A 331 -11.74 -0.91 27.58
C HIS A 331 -11.90 0.57 27.20
N GLY A 332 -12.74 0.88 26.22
CA GLY A 332 -13.07 2.24 25.77
C GLY A 332 -14.33 2.81 26.42
N ASN A 333 -14.67 4.06 26.10
CA ASN A 333 -15.96 4.65 26.49
C ASN A 333 -17.14 3.94 25.83
N PHE A 334 -16.94 3.41 24.61
CA PHE A 334 -17.94 2.65 23.85
C PHE A 334 -17.30 1.40 23.22
N SER A 335 -18.11 0.40 22.92
CA SER A 335 -17.71 -0.80 22.16
C SER A 335 -18.01 -0.73 20.66
N THR A 336 -18.82 0.25 20.23
CA THR A 336 -19.23 0.49 18.84
C THR A 336 -18.95 1.93 18.46
N ILE A 337 -18.61 2.17 17.19
CA ILE A 337 -18.35 3.51 16.65
C ILE A 337 -19.64 4.32 16.60
N GLN A 338 -20.77 3.70 16.21
CA GLN A 338 -22.04 4.44 16.13
C GLN A 338 -22.46 5.02 17.49
N SER A 339 -22.39 4.23 18.57
CA SER A 339 -22.71 4.72 19.92
C SER A 339 -21.83 5.90 20.36
N ALA A 340 -20.54 5.91 19.95
CA ALA A 340 -19.65 7.03 20.24
C ALA A 340 -20.09 8.31 19.51
N ILE A 341 -20.46 8.19 18.23
CA ILE A 341 -21.03 9.31 17.45
C ILE A 341 -22.35 9.78 18.06
N ASP A 342 -23.21 8.84 18.46
CA ASP A 342 -24.52 9.14 19.05
C ASP A 342 -24.40 9.95 20.35
N SER A 343 -23.34 9.71 21.12
CA SER A 343 -23.05 10.44 22.37
C SER A 343 -22.63 11.91 22.19
N ILE A 344 -22.26 12.30 20.96
CA ILE A 344 -21.91 13.69 20.66
C ILE A 344 -23.20 14.53 20.57
N PRO A 345 -23.30 15.68 21.27
CA PRO A 345 -24.47 16.55 21.19
C PRO A 345 -24.72 17.08 19.77
N SER A 346 -26.00 17.24 19.42
CA SER A 346 -26.41 17.96 18.21
C SER A 346 -25.89 19.41 18.22
N ASN A 347 -25.64 19.94 17.03
CA ASN A 347 -25.04 21.26 16.77
C ASN A 347 -23.67 21.45 17.42
N ASN A 348 -22.87 20.37 17.48
CA ASN A 348 -21.50 20.42 18.00
C ASN A 348 -20.67 21.49 17.28
N ASN A 349 -19.93 22.30 18.02
CA ASN A 349 -19.05 23.33 17.47
C ASN A 349 -17.60 23.23 17.97
N GLN A 350 -17.26 22.13 18.64
CA GLN A 350 -15.94 21.85 19.19
C GLN A 350 -15.35 20.60 18.54
N TRP A 351 -14.04 20.56 18.30
CA TRP A 351 -13.41 19.36 17.76
C TRP A 351 -13.46 18.21 18.76
N ILE A 352 -14.23 17.16 18.43
CA ILE A 352 -14.31 15.93 19.23
C ILE A 352 -13.57 14.82 18.49
N ARG A 353 -12.56 14.26 19.14
CA ARG A 353 -11.84 13.09 18.65
C ARG A 353 -12.56 11.82 19.09
N ILE A 354 -12.88 10.96 18.13
CA ILE A 354 -13.28 9.57 18.37
C ILE A 354 -12.05 8.72 18.04
N HIS A 355 -11.34 8.24 19.07
CA HIS A 355 -10.21 7.34 18.93
C HIS A 355 -10.69 5.89 18.92
N ILE A 356 -10.53 5.22 17.79
CA ILE A 356 -10.99 3.84 17.58
C ILE A 356 -9.79 2.90 17.72
N GLY A 357 -9.86 2.01 18.71
CA GLY A 357 -8.87 0.95 18.90
C GLY A 357 -8.84 0.00 17.71
N ARG A 358 -7.72 -0.70 17.49
CA ARG A 358 -7.61 -1.71 16.43
C ARG A 358 -8.74 -2.74 16.51
N GLY A 359 -9.24 -3.16 15.36
CA GLY A 359 -10.36 -4.10 15.29
C GLY A 359 -11.07 -4.06 13.95
N ILE A 360 -11.98 -5.01 13.78
CA ILE A 360 -12.91 -5.06 12.66
C ILE A 360 -14.29 -4.74 13.22
N TYR A 361 -14.74 -3.51 12.97
CA TYR A 361 -16.02 -2.98 13.37
C TYR A 361 -17.04 -3.33 12.29
N ARG A 362 -17.81 -4.38 12.54
CA ARG A 362 -18.88 -4.86 11.64
C ARG A 362 -20.17 -4.10 11.94
N GLU A 363 -20.21 -2.86 11.49
CA GLU A 363 -21.36 -1.96 11.68
C GLU A 363 -21.47 -0.98 10.51
N LYS A 364 -22.69 -0.47 10.28
CA LYS A 364 -22.90 0.71 9.44
C LYS A 364 -22.78 1.95 10.31
N VAL A 365 -22.02 2.93 9.85
CA VAL A 365 -21.75 4.15 10.60
C VAL A 365 -22.28 5.36 9.85
N VAL A 366 -23.04 6.20 10.52
CA VAL A 366 -23.55 7.47 10.00
C VAL A 366 -23.13 8.59 10.93
N ILE A 367 -22.49 9.62 10.37
CA ILE A 367 -22.27 10.91 11.02
C ILE A 367 -23.34 11.88 10.53
N PRO A 368 -24.33 12.23 11.37
CA PRO A 368 -25.41 13.16 11.04
C PRO A 368 -24.89 14.56 10.73
N LYS A 369 -25.62 15.30 9.88
CA LYS A 369 -25.26 16.67 9.46
C LYS A 369 -25.15 17.66 10.64
N ASP A 370 -25.94 17.46 11.68
CA ASP A 370 -25.95 18.29 12.89
C ASP A 370 -24.79 17.96 13.85
N LYS A 371 -23.85 17.09 13.49
CA LYS A 371 -22.66 16.77 14.30
C LYS A 371 -21.33 17.11 13.58
N PRO A 372 -21.07 18.38 13.24
CA PRO A 372 -19.81 18.79 12.62
C PRO A 372 -18.63 18.74 13.61
N PHE A 373 -17.41 18.98 13.12
CA PHE A 373 -16.17 19.03 13.94
C PHE A 373 -15.83 17.70 14.64
N ILE A 374 -15.89 16.60 13.89
CA ILE A 374 -15.50 15.27 14.36
C ILE A 374 -14.19 14.85 13.72
N LEU A 375 -13.23 14.44 14.56
CA LEU A 375 -12.02 13.72 14.17
C LEU A 375 -12.19 12.23 14.47
N LEU A 376 -12.40 11.43 13.43
CA LEU A 376 -12.44 9.96 13.52
C LEU A 376 -11.04 9.40 13.30
N GLU A 377 -10.40 8.88 14.33
CA GLU A 377 -9.01 8.43 14.26
C GLU A 377 -8.84 6.96 14.67
N GLY A 378 -8.27 6.16 13.78
CA GLY A 378 -7.92 4.76 14.04
C GLY A 378 -6.43 4.54 14.32
N GLU A 379 -6.07 3.29 14.59
CA GLU A 379 -4.67 2.86 14.79
C GLU A 379 -3.94 2.42 13.50
N GLY A 380 -4.53 2.67 12.33
CA GLY A 380 -3.99 2.33 11.01
C GLY A 380 -5.07 1.79 10.07
N ARG A 381 -5.10 2.21 8.80
CA ARG A 381 -6.15 1.81 7.83
C ARG A 381 -6.33 0.30 7.64
N SER A 382 -5.31 -0.51 7.95
CA SER A 382 -5.37 -1.98 7.89
C SER A 382 -5.49 -2.65 9.27
N ARG A 383 -5.55 -1.85 10.35
CA ARG A 383 -5.66 -2.30 11.74
C ARG A 383 -6.99 -1.90 12.36
N THR A 384 -7.61 -0.81 11.90
CA THR A 384 -8.92 -0.32 12.31
C THR A 384 -9.79 -0.26 11.07
N MET A 385 -10.75 -1.19 10.96
CA MET A 385 -11.58 -1.37 9.76
C MET A 385 -13.05 -1.27 10.12
N ILE A 386 -13.78 -0.36 9.48
CA ILE A 386 -15.24 -0.32 9.49
C ILE A 386 -15.70 -1.10 8.26
N GLN A 387 -16.48 -2.16 8.44
CA GLN A 387 -16.90 -3.01 7.32
C GLN A 387 -18.35 -3.48 7.40
N TRP A 388 -18.99 -3.53 6.25
CA TRP A 388 -20.33 -4.07 6.08
C TRP A 388 -20.48 -4.64 4.66
N GLY A 389 -21.54 -5.41 4.39
CA GLY A 389 -21.72 -6.15 3.12
C GLY A 389 -23.04 -5.87 2.42
N ASP A 390 -23.45 -4.61 2.36
CA ASP A 390 -24.73 -4.16 1.81
C ASP A 390 -24.56 -3.65 0.36
N HIS A 391 -25.65 -3.60 -0.40
CA HIS A 391 -25.63 -3.43 -1.86
C HIS A 391 -26.94 -2.84 -2.39
N GLY A 392 -26.99 -2.53 -3.69
CA GLY A 392 -28.24 -2.18 -4.36
C GLY A 392 -28.51 -0.68 -4.37
N GLN A 393 -29.49 -0.20 -3.60
CA GLN A 393 -29.82 1.24 -3.62
C GLN A 393 -28.63 2.07 -3.13
N LEU A 394 -28.22 3.06 -3.93
CA LEU A 394 -27.04 3.91 -3.68
C LEU A 394 -27.05 4.51 -2.28
N ASN A 395 -28.22 4.96 -1.81
CA ASN A 395 -28.41 5.54 -0.48
C ASN A 395 -28.59 4.49 0.64
N GLU A 396 -28.55 3.19 0.38
CA GLU A 396 -28.62 2.12 1.38
C GLU A 396 -27.27 1.41 1.53
N SER A 397 -26.58 1.14 0.43
CA SER A 397 -25.33 0.36 0.44
C SER A 397 -24.13 0.90 1.26
N PRO A 398 -23.95 2.22 1.52
CA PRO A 398 -22.73 2.70 2.18
C PRO A 398 -22.50 2.11 3.56
N THR A 399 -21.32 1.49 3.76
CA THR A 399 -20.82 1.07 5.08
C THR A 399 -20.63 2.27 6.02
N PHE A 400 -20.03 3.35 5.51
CA PHE A 400 -19.81 4.59 6.25
C PHE A 400 -20.43 5.78 5.52
N ARG A 401 -21.05 6.70 6.25
CA ARG A 401 -21.60 7.95 5.72
C ARG A 401 -21.22 9.12 6.61
N SER A 402 -20.75 10.20 6.00
CA SER A 402 -20.64 11.49 6.66
C SER A 402 -21.43 12.56 5.93
N PHE A 403 -22.42 13.13 6.63
CA PHE A 403 -23.14 14.31 6.19
C PHE A 403 -22.64 15.59 6.89
N ALA A 404 -21.68 15.47 7.79
CA ALA A 404 -21.25 16.53 8.69
C ALA A 404 -20.12 17.37 8.09
N ASP A 405 -20.26 18.69 8.19
CA ASP A 405 -19.20 19.62 7.80
C ASP A 405 -18.02 19.55 8.77
N ASN A 406 -16.83 19.92 8.32
CA ASN A 406 -15.60 19.89 9.13
C ASN A 406 -15.36 18.51 9.75
N PHE A 407 -15.38 17.48 8.91
CA PHE A 407 -15.09 16.11 9.31
C PHE A 407 -13.63 15.75 8.98
N VAL A 408 -12.94 15.06 9.89
CA VAL A 408 -11.59 14.54 9.64
C VAL A 408 -11.59 13.04 9.93
N ALA A 409 -11.08 12.25 9.00
CA ALA A 409 -10.75 10.85 9.24
C ALA A 409 -9.23 10.63 9.13
N ARG A 410 -8.66 9.88 10.07
CA ARG A 410 -7.23 9.51 10.04
C ARG A 410 -7.04 8.04 10.32
N ARG A 411 -6.26 7.35 9.48
CA ARG A 411 -5.77 5.98 9.77
C ARG A 411 -6.91 4.97 10.03
N VAL A 412 -8.03 5.10 9.30
CA VAL A 412 -9.19 4.19 9.34
C VAL A 412 -9.41 3.60 7.95
N GLY A 413 -9.78 2.31 7.90
CA GLY A 413 -10.24 1.64 6.69
C GLY A 413 -11.77 1.58 6.63
N PHE A 414 -12.34 1.82 5.46
CA PHE A 414 -13.76 1.68 5.16
C PHE A 414 -13.91 0.61 4.07
N LYS A 415 -14.68 -0.44 4.34
CA LYS A 415 -14.80 -1.58 3.45
C LYS A 415 -16.25 -1.96 3.19
N ASN A 416 -16.58 -2.19 1.92
CA ASN A 416 -17.77 -2.94 1.56
C ASN A 416 -17.36 -4.35 1.11
N THR A 417 -17.88 -5.39 1.76
CA THR A 417 -17.50 -6.78 1.52
C THR A 417 -18.35 -7.48 0.46
N TYR A 418 -19.39 -6.85 -0.08
CA TYR A 418 -20.36 -7.51 -0.96
C TYR A 418 -19.70 -8.12 -2.21
N ASN A 419 -18.94 -7.30 -2.95
CA ASN A 419 -18.32 -7.70 -4.22
C ASN A 419 -16.98 -8.47 -4.06
N HIS A 420 -16.56 -8.83 -2.84
CA HIS A 420 -15.29 -9.53 -2.60
C HIS A 420 -15.34 -11.04 -2.92
N VAL A 421 -16.52 -11.62 -3.13
CA VAL A 421 -16.70 -13.02 -3.56
C VAL A 421 -17.60 -13.04 -4.78
N ILE A 422 -17.01 -12.99 -5.98
CA ILE A 422 -17.74 -13.17 -7.23
C ILE A 422 -17.57 -14.62 -7.65
N THR A 423 -18.65 -15.41 -7.59
CA THR A 423 -18.66 -16.80 -8.05
C THR A 423 -19.24 -16.85 -9.48
N PRO A 424 -18.51 -17.36 -10.48
CA PRO A 424 -19.08 -17.58 -11.82
C PRO A 424 -20.31 -18.50 -11.73
N GLY A 425 -21.48 -18.01 -12.13
CA GLY A 425 -22.75 -18.74 -12.04
C GLY A 425 -23.41 -18.76 -10.65
N GLY A 426 -22.92 -17.98 -9.68
CA GLY A 426 -23.56 -17.82 -8.37
C GLY A 426 -24.63 -16.72 -8.34
N ASP A 427 -25.48 -16.74 -7.30
CA ASP A 427 -26.63 -15.83 -7.13
C ASP A 427 -26.28 -14.37 -6.73
N ASN A 428 -24.99 -13.99 -6.73
CA ASN A 428 -24.52 -12.67 -6.32
C ASN A 428 -24.00 -11.87 -7.54
N PRO A 429 -24.87 -11.13 -8.25
CA PRO A 429 -24.44 -10.28 -9.36
C PRO A 429 -23.60 -9.10 -8.85
N ARG A 430 -22.61 -8.65 -9.65
CA ARG A 430 -21.93 -7.38 -9.37
C ARG A 430 -22.94 -6.23 -9.46
N ILE A 431 -23.06 -5.48 -8.38
CA ILE A 431 -23.91 -4.29 -8.27
C ILE A 431 -23.22 -3.23 -7.39
N PRO A 432 -23.70 -1.97 -7.41
CA PRO A 432 -23.21 -0.91 -6.52
C PRO A 432 -23.13 -1.34 -5.06
N ALA A 433 -21.96 -1.14 -4.45
CA ALA A 433 -21.69 -1.51 -3.07
C ALA A 433 -20.69 -0.53 -2.44
N VAL A 434 -21.22 0.56 -1.87
CA VAL A 434 -20.42 1.70 -1.41
C VAL A 434 -19.70 1.38 -0.09
N ALA A 435 -18.41 1.67 -0.02
CA ALA A 435 -17.62 1.56 1.22
C ALA A 435 -17.72 2.83 2.06
N ALA A 436 -17.66 4.01 1.43
CA ALA A 436 -17.82 5.28 2.11
C ALA A 436 -18.56 6.30 1.23
N MET A 437 -19.46 7.05 1.84
CA MET A 437 -20.12 8.22 1.25
C MET A 437 -19.78 9.48 2.04
N VAL A 438 -19.42 10.55 1.34
CA VAL A 438 -19.00 11.82 1.95
C VAL A 438 -19.74 12.99 1.28
N SER A 439 -20.57 13.70 2.06
CA SER A 439 -21.36 14.85 1.59
C SER A 439 -21.11 16.14 2.37
N GLY A 440 -20.46 16.06 3.53
CA GLY A 440 -20.20 17.21 4.40
C GLY A 440 -19.04 18.06 3.89
N ASN A 441 -19.22 19.39 3.86
CA ASN A 441 -18.21 20.31 3.35
C ASN A 441 -16.96 20.35 4.25
N LYS A 442 -15.78 20.60 3.68
CA LYS A 442 -14.51 20.68 4.42
C LYS A 442 -14.12 19.38 5.11
N SER A 443 -14.29 18.25 4.41
CA SER A 443 -13.92 16.93 4.93
C SER A 443 -12.49 16.54 4.52
N THR A 444 -11.67 16.03 5.44
CA THR A 444 -10.33 15.51 5.13
C THR A 444 -10.12 14.06 5.54
N PHE A 445 -9.32 13.35 4.76
CA PHE A 445 -8.97 11.96 4.96
C PHE A 445 -7.44 11.80 4.88
N TYR A 446 -6.79 11.37 5.96
CA TYR A 446 -5.35 11.14 6.01
C TYR A 446 -5.03 9.68 6.30
N ASP A 447 -4.23 9.06 5.43
CA ASP A 447 -3.79 7.66 5.61
C ASP A 447 -4.98 6.69 5.77
N CYS A 448 -6.13 7.01 5.15
CA CYS A 448 -7.32 6.17 5.14
C CYS A 448 -7.26 5.10 4.04
N GLY A 449 -8.09 4.07 4.18
CA GLY A 449 -8.27 3.03 3.16
C GLY A 449 -9.73 2.91 2.74
N PHE A 450 -10.00 2.74 1.45
CA PHE A 450 -11.34 2.55 0.89
C PHE A 450 -11.32 1.28 0.03
N PHE A 451 -12.12 0.29 0.40
CA PHE A 451 -12.06 -1.05 -0.19
C PHE A 451 -13.44 -1.48 -0.70
N GLY A 452 -13.53 -1.79 -1.99
CA GLY A 452 -14.75 -2.20 -2.67
C GLY A 452 -14.45 -2.61 -4.11
N LEU A 453 -15.49 -2.69 -4.95
CA LEU A 453 -15.32 -3.01 -6.38
C LEU A 453 -16.10 -2.04 -7.26
N GLN A 454 -17.44 -2.13 -7.26
CA GLN A 454 -18.29 -1.16 -7.93
C GLN A 454 -18.74 -0.11 -6.91
N ASP A 455 -18.52 1.16 -7.25
CA ASP A 455 -18.95 2.34 -6.49
C ASP A 455 -18.31 2.44 -5.08
N THR A 456 -17.00 2.12 -4.94
CA THR A 456 -16.31 2.08 -3.64
C THR A 456 -16.42 3.38 -2.81
N LEU A 457 -16.06 4.53 -3.40
CA LEU A 457 -16.06 5.83 -2.74
C LEU A 457 -17.04 6.78 -3.43
N TRP A 458 -18.13 7.07 -2.73
CA TRP A 458 -19.09 8.08 -3.14
C TRP A 458 -18.69 9.44 -2.56
N ASP A 459 -17.89 10.17 -3.32
CA ASP A 459 -17.49 11.55 -3.07
C ASP A 459 -18.61 12.51 -3.53
N ASP A 460 -19.69 12.50 -2.75
CA ASP A 460 -21.01 13.02 -3.12
C ASP A 460 -21.02 14.52 -3.41
N GLN A 461 -20.70 15.37 -2.42
CA GLN A 461 -20.70 16.83 -2.56
C GLN A 461 -19.85 17.49 -1.47
N GLY A 462 -19.38 18.73 -1.72
CA GLY A 462 -18.56 19.50 -0.78
C GLY A 462 -17.09 19.60 -1.19
N HIS A 463 -16.30 20.32 -0.40
CA HIS A 463 -14.85 20.42 -0.59
C HIS A 463 -14.14 19.35 0.22
N HIS A 464 -13.44 18.42 -0.46
CA HIS A 464 -12.78 17.30 0.20
C HIS A 464 -11.29 17.23 -0.12
N TYR A 465 -10.51 16.77 0.85
CA TYR A 465 -9.09 16.52 0.70
C TYR A 465 -8.72 15.11 1.15
N PHE A 466 -8.23 14.30 0.22
CA PHE A 466 -7.74 12.95 0.48
C PHE A 466 -6.22 12.96 0.34
N TYR A 467 -5.50 12.72 1.44
CA TYR A 467 -4.04 12.72 1.44
C TYR A 467 -3.48 11.36 1.87
N ASN A 468 -2.56 10.82 1.06
CA ASN A 468 -1.90 9.54 1.34
C ASN A 468 -2.90 8.39 1.60
N CYS A 469 -4.04 8.41 0.93
CA CYS A 469 -5.07 7.38 1.06
C CYS A 469 -4.84 6.22 0.08
N TYR A 470 -5.34 5.05 0.42
CA TYR A 470 -5.44 3.89 -0.47
C TYR A 470 -6.90 3.72 -0.91
N ILE A 471 -7.16 3.67 -2.21
CA ILE A 471 -8.51 3.53 -2.77
C ILE A 471 -8.50 2.39 -3.78
N GLU A 472 -9.35 1.40 -3.58
CA GLU A 472 -9.40 0.18 -4.40
C GLU A 472 -10.78 -0.03 -5.02
N GLY A 473 -10.82 -0.41 -6.30
CA GLY A 473 -12.04 -0.82 -6.97
C GLY A 473 -11.87 -1.13 -8.45
N GLY A 474 -12.99 -1.41 -9.11
CA GLY A 474 -13.06 -1.85 -10.50
C GLY A 474 -13.95 -0.97 -11.37
N VAL A 475 -15.16 -0.61 -10.92
CA VAL A 475 -16.14 0.16 -11.73
C VAL A 475 -16.59 1.38 -10.96
N ASP A 476 -16.45 2.55 -11.57
CA ASP A 476 -16.88 3.86 -11.03
C ASP A 476 -16.47 4.06 -9.57
N PHE A 477 -15.31 3.54 -9.18
CA PHE A 477 -15.02 3.34 -7.77
C PHE A 477 -14.65 4.62 -7.03
N ILE A 478 -14.48 5.73 -7.74
CA ILE A 478 -14.47 7.10 -7.21
C ILE A 478 -15.49 7.93 -8.00
N PHE A 479 -16.64 8.24 -7.40
CA PHE A 479 -17.75 8.87 -8.12
C PHE A 479 -18.47 9.90 -7.27
N GLY A 480 -19.20 10.81 -7.92
CA GLY A 480 -19.95 11.88 -7.22
C GLY A 480 -19.72 13.28 -7.78
N MET A 481 -20.20 14.28 -7.04
CA MET A 481 -20.19 15.71 -7.40
C MET A 481 -19.25 16.53 -6.49
N GLY A 482 -18.38 15.89 -5.70
CA GLY A 482 -17.39 16.56 -4.87
C GLY A 482 -16.45 17.49 -5.64
N GLN A 483 -15.98 18.53 -4.93
CA GLN A 483 -14.86 19.37 -5.34
C GLN A 483 -13.63 18.92 -4.54
N SER A 484 -12.87 18.00 -5.13
CA SER A 484 -12.00 17.13 -4.33
C SER A 484 -10.59 17.05 -4.88
N LEU A 485 -9.62 17.14 -3.96
CA LEU A 485 -8.21 16.92 -4.25
C LEU A 485 -7.75 15.62 -3.60
N TYR A 486 -7.29 14.70 -4.44
CA TYR A 486 -6.64 13.45 -4.06
C TYR A 486 -5.13 13.66 -4.24
N GLU A 487 -4.38 13.79 -3.15
CA GLU A 487 -2.94 14.08 -3.19
C GLU A 487 -2.12 12.94 -2.58
N LYS A 488 -1.12 12.45 -3.33
CA LYS A 488 -0.27 11.31 -2.94
C LYS A 488 -1.06 10.01 -2.65
N CYS A 489 -2.24 9.85 -3.22
CA CYS A 489 -3.04 8.64 -3.04
C CYS A 489 -2.55 7.48 -3.91
N ALA A 490 -2.73 6.26 -3.40
CA ALA A 490 -2.55 5.01 -4.13
C ALA A 490 -3.93 4.54 -4.63
N ILE A 491 -4.08 4.46 -5.95
CA ILE A 491 -5.32 4.10 -6.65
C ILE A 491 -5.14 2.71 -7.26
N SER A 492 -5.75 1.70 -6.62
CA SER A 492 -5.60 0.28 -6.96
C SER A 492 -6.79 -0.20 -7.78
N VAL A 493 -6.52 -0.51 -9.05
CA VAL A 493 -7.49 -1.05 -10.00
C VAL A 493 -7.55 -2.57 -9.87
N ILE A 494 -8.73 -3.11 -9.61
CA ILE A 494 -8.99 -4.57 -9.56
C ILE A 494 -9.99 -4.96 -10.66
N ALA A 495 -9.64 -4.64 -11.90
CA ALA A 495 -10.52 -4.80 -13.06
C ALA A 495 -10.45 -6.20 -13.69
N GLU A 496 -9.47 -7.03 -13.32
CA GLU A 496 -9.40 -8.44 -13.74
C GLU A 496 -10.60 -9.24 -13.22
N ASP A 497 -11.08 -8.93 -12.02
CA ASP A 497 -12.28 -9.52 -11.41
C ASP A 497 -13.56 -9.21 -12.19
N LEU A 498 -13.54 -8.23 -13.10
CA LEU A 498 -14.67 -7.85 -13.94
C LEU A 498 -14.81 -8.72 -15.20
N LEU A 499 -13.79 -9.50 -15.57
CA LEU A 499 -13.76 -10.29 -16.80
C LEU A 499 -14.75 -11.46 -16.81
N TYR A 500 -15.29 -11.83 -15.65
CA TYR A 500 -16.18 -12.99 -15.47
C TYR A 500 -17.69 -12.69 -15.62
N GLN A 501 -18.12 -11.43 -15.84
CA GLN A 501 -19.56 -11.07 -15.82
C GLN A 501 -20.05 -10.14 -16.95
N GLN A 502 -19.27 -9.85 -18.00
CA GLN A 502 -19.70 -8.86 -19.01
C GLN A 502 -20.47 -9.50 -20.19
N ASN A 503 -21.80 -9.33 -20.20
CA ASN A 503 -22.66 -9.43 -21.41
C ASN A 503 -22.80 -8.08 -22.15
N SER A 504 -22.29 -6.98 -21.57
CA SER A 504 -22.44 -5.62 -22.09
C SER A 504 -21.10 -5.07 -22.58
N GLY A 505 -20.82 -5.23 -23.87
CA GLY A 505 -19.88 -4.55 -24.80
C GLY A 505 -18.70 -3.65 -24.37
N THR A 506 -18.44 -3.36 -23.10
CA THR A 506 -17.35 -2.54 -22.60
C THR A 506 -16.43 -3.40 -21.74
N GLN A 507 -15.24 -3.68 -22.27
CA GLN A 507 -14.22 -4.47 -21.61
C GLN A 507 -13.45 -3.57 -20.63
N GLY A 508 -13.47 -3.88 -19.33
CA GLY A 508 -12.62 -3.24 -18.32
C GLY A 508 -13.35 -2.35 -17.29
N GLY A 509 -12.55 -1.68 -16.46
CA GLY A 509 -12.97 -0.87 -15.33
C GLY A 509 -13.01 0.65 -15.59
N PHE A 510 -13.46 1.39 -14.59
CA PHE A 510 -13.51 2.86 -14.61
C PHE A 510 -13.06 3.39 -13.25
N ILE A 511 -12.00 4.21 -13.24
CA ILE A 511 -11.47 4.79 -11.99
C ILE A 511 -12.43 5.85 -11.46
N THR A 512 -12.88 6.75 -12.34
CA THR A 512 -13.73 7.87 -11.94
C THR A 512 -15.06 7.92 -12.69
N ALA A 513 -16.10 8.38 -12.00
CA ALA A 513 -17.38 8.75 -12.59
C ALA A 513 -17.88 10.08 -11.99
N GLN A 514 -17.31 11.19 -12.45
CA GLN A 514 -17.59 12.51 -11.89
C GLN A 514 -18.87 13.12 -12.48
N ALA A 515 -19.69 13.75 -11.64
CA ALA A 515 -21.06 14.17 -11.96
C ALA A 515 -21.30 15.69 -12.01
N ARG A 516 -20.30 16.50 -12.36
CA ARG A 516 -20.54 17.91 -12.67
C ARG A 516 -21.50 18.03 -13.87
N ASP A 517 -22.51 18.86 -13.73
CA ASP A 517 -23.64 18.97 -14.67
C ASP A 517 -23.84 20.38 -15.25
N SER A 518 -23.05 21.39 -14.83
CA SER A 518 -23.09 22.76 -15.37
C SER A 518 -21.70 23.40 -15.55
N SER A 519 -21.61 24.36 -16.47
CA SER A 519 -20.40 25.17 -16.71
C SER A 519 -20.03 26.08 -15.54
N GLU A 520 -21.01 26.52 -14.76
CA GLU A 520 -20.87 27.44 -13.63
C GLU A 520 -20.35 26.73 -12.38
N ALA A 521 -20.63 25.42 -12.25
CA ALA A 521 -20.18 24.63 -11.12
C ALA A 521 -18.64 24.56 -11.07
N THR A 522 -18.07 24.69 -9.87
CA THR A 522 -16.61 24.65 -9.62
C THR A 522 -16.09 23.26 -9.22
N ASN A 523 -16.98 22.30 -9.02
CA ASN A 523 -16.68 20.94 -8.57
C ASN A 523 -15.97 20.05 -9.61
N GLY A 524 -15.32 18.99 -9.16
CA GLY A 524 -14.44 18.18 -10.00
C GLY A 524 -13.44 17.40 -9.16
N PHE A 525 -12.83 16.40 -9.77
CA PHE A 525 -11.80 15.59 -9.11
C PHE A 525 -10.41 15.93 -9.66
N VAL A 526 -9.48 16.21 -8.76
CA VAL A 526 -8.07 16.43 -9.09
C VAL A 526 -7.22 15.39 -8.38
N PHE A 527 -6.48 14.59 -9.15
CA PHE A 527 -5.53 13.59 -8.68
C PHE A 527 -4.11 14.13 -8.87
N LYS A 528 -3.39 14.32 -7.79
CA LYS A 528 -2.11 15.03 -7.77
C LYS A 528 -1.05 14.17 -7.10
N TYR A 529 0.02 13.86 -7.83
CA TYR A 529 1.07 12.96 -7.33
C TYR A 529 0.56 11.58 -6.90
N CYS A 530 -0.53 11.13 -7.52
CA CYS A 530 -1.10 9.82 -7.24
C CYS A 530 -0.34 8.71 -7.98
N ASN A 531 -0.49 7.49 -7.52
CA ASN A 531 -0.05 6.30 -8.23
C ASN A 531 -1.26 5.44 -8.61
N VAL A 532 -1.50 5.27 -9.90
CA VAL A 532 -2.53 4.40 -10.46
C VAL A 532 -1.88 3.09 -10.90
N PHE A 533 -2.31 1.98 -10.31
CA PHE A 533 -1.75 0.64 -10.54
C PHE A 533 -2.81 -0.44 -10.32
N GLY A 534 -2.48 -1.71 -10.52
CA GLY A 534 -3.37 -2.82 -10.20
C GLY A 534 -3.39 -3.90 -11.28
N SER A 535 -4.53 -4.58 -11.44
CA SER A 535 -4.76 -5.64 -12.43
C SER A 535 -5.96 -5.34 -13.33
N GLY A 536 -5.96 -5.97 -14.52
CA GLY A 536 -6.93 -5.69 -15.58
C GLY A 536 -6.68 -4.37 -16.30
N LYS A 537 -7.68 -3.90 -17.04
CA LYS A 537 -7.64 -2.64 -17.77
C LYS A 537 -8.77 -1.71 -17.31
N ALA A 538 -8.49 -0.43 -17.20
CA ALA A 538 -9.48 0.58 -16.83
C ALA A 538 -9.28 1.91 -17.57
N TYR A 539 -10.38 2.64 -17.73
CA TYR A 539 -10.33 4.05 -18.11
C TYR A 539 -10.06 4.91 -16.87
N LEU A 540 -9.36 6.03 -17.06
CA LEU A 540 -9.18 7.07 -16.04
C LEU A 540 -10.51 7.62 -15.54
N GLY A 541 -11.53 7.65 -16.41
CA GLY A 541 -12.87 8.02 -16.03
C GLY A 541 -13.90 7.91 -17.12
N ARG A 542 -15.16 7.99 -16.71
CA ARG A 542 -16.30 8.18 -17.59
C ARG A 542 -17.26 9.27 -17.10
N ALA A 543 -17.85 10.01 -18.04
CA ALA A 543 -18.69 11.16 -17.71
C ALA A 543 -20.06 10.75 -17.19
N TRP A 544 -20.25 10.77 -15.87
CA TRP A 544 -21.56 10.48 -15.27
C TRP A 544 -22.59 11.58 -15.58
N ARG A 545 -22.13 12.84 -15.72
CA ARG A 545 -22.94 13.99 -16.13
C ARG A 545 -22.25 14.81 -17.23
N SER A 546 -23.02 15.70 -17.86
CA SER A 546 -22.66 16.39 -19.11
C SER A 546 -21.41 17.27 -19.02
N HIS A 547 -21.08 17.80 -17.84
CA HIS A 547 -19.95 18.72 -17.63
C HIS A 547 -18.84 18.09 -16.77
N SER A 548 -18.76 16.76 -16.77
CA SER A 548 -17.85 15.99 -15.94
C SER A 548 -16.42 16.53 -16.00
N ARG A 549 -15.77 16.66 -14.84
CA ARG A 549 -14.42 17.24 -14.73
C ARG A 549 -13.50 16.40 -13.86
N VAL A 550 -12.42 15.90 -14.48
CA VAL A 550 -11.40 15.08 -13.84
C VAL A 550 -10.02 15.45 -14.38
N LEU A 551 -9.04 15.59 -13.49
CA LEU A 551 -7.66 15.87 -13.83
C LEU A 551 -6.70 14.89 -13.13
N PHE A 552 -5.78 14.31 -13.89
CA PHE A 552 -4.56 13.70 -13.34
C PHE A 552 -3.34 14.62 -13.58
N TYR A 553 -2.70 15.05 -12.50
CA TYR A 553 -1.54 15.94 -12.51
C TYR A 553 -0.34 15.28 -11.85
N LYS A 554 0.78 15.19 -12.58
CA LYS A 554 2.05 14.62 -12.10
C LYS A 554 1.87 13.28 -11.38
N SER A 555 0.95 12.46 -11.89
CA SER A 555 0.63 11.16 -11.33
C SER A 555 1.30 10.06 -12.16
N THR A 556 1.68 8.96 -11.52
CA THR A 556 2.20 7.78 -12.21
C THR A 556 1.03 6.90 -12.61
N LEU A 557 0.94 6.56 -13.90
CA LEU A 557 -0.07 5.69 -14.48
C LEU A 557 0.60 4.41 -14.97
N SER A 558 0.30 3.28 -14.34
CA SER A 558 0.76 1.98 -14.84
C SER A 558 0.00 1.56 -16.10
N ASP A 559 0.42 0.46 -16.70
CA ASP A 559 -0.18 -0.13 -17.90
C ASP A 559 -1.62 -0.63 -17.70
N VAL A 560 -2.22 -0.48 -16.51
CA VAL A 560 -3.66 -0.73 -16.31
C VAL A 560 -4.54 0.26 -17.07
N VAL A 561 -4.02 1.45 -17.43
CA VAL A 561 -4.79 2.48 -18.13
C VAL A 561 -4.96 2.11 -19.61
N PHE A 562 -6.19 2.18 -20.13
CA PHE A 562 -6.43 2.02 -21.56
C PHE A 562 -5.76 3.12 -22.39
N PRO A 563 -5.22 2.83 -23.60
CA PRO A 563 -4.64 3.86 -24.45
C PRO A 563 -5.59 5.02 -24.78
N LEU A 564 -6.91 4.74 -24.90
CA LEU A 564 -7.94 5.77 -25.08
C LEU A 564 -8.08 6.72 -23.88
N GLY A 565 -7.69 6.28 -22.68
CA GLY A 565 -7.71 7.04 -21.43
C GLY A 565 -9.10 7.25 -20.84
N TRP A 566 -10.04 7.76 -21.64
CA TRP A 566 -11.32 8.27 -21.17
C TRP A 566 -12.51 7.74 -21.95
N ASN A 567 -13.70 7.80 -21.34
CA ASN A 567 -14.96 7.38 -21.96
C ASN A 567 -16.05 8.45 -21.77
N ALA A 568 -16.73 8.84 -22.85
CA ALA A 568 -17.76 9.88 -22.81
C ALA A 568 -19.12 9.40 -22.26
N TRP A 569 -19.24 8.11 -21.92
CA TRP A 569 -20.48 7.44 -21.56
C TRP A 569 -21.60 7.71 -22.59
N ASN A 570 -22.67 8.38 -22.18
CA ASN A 570 -23.83 8.67 -23.03
C ASN A 570 -23.68 9.99 -23.80
N PHE A 571 -22.53 10.65 -23.71
CA PHE A 571 -22.26 11.95 -24.32
C PHE A 571 -21.37 11.86 -25.57
N THR A 572 -21.27 10.67 -26.19
CA THR A 572 -20.54 10.52 -27.47
C THR A 572 -21.10 11.48 -28.52
N GLY A 573 -20.24 12.28 -29.14
CA GLY A 573 -20.60 13.36 -30.07
C GLY A 573 -21.02 14.68 -29.42
N ASN A 574 -21.03 14.77 -28.08
CA ASN A 574 -21.33 15.96 -27.30
C ASN A 574 -20.31 16.14 -26.15
N GLU A 575 -19.04 15.82 -26.41
CA GLU A 575 -17.98 15.81 -25.39
C GLU A 575 -17.41 17.20 -25.05
N ASP A 576 -17.75 18.24 -25.83
CA ASP A 576 -17.23 19.59 -25.65
C ASP A 576 -17.30 20.13 -24.21
N PRO A 577 -18.41 19.93 -23.46
CA PRO A 577 -18.51 20.41 -22.08
C PRO A 577 -17.74 19.57 -21.05
N ILE A 578 -17.29 18.35 -21.40
CA ILE A 578 -16.49 17.48 -20.54
C ILE A 578 -15.07 18.05 -20.41
N SER A 579 -14.56 18.10 -19.19
CA SER A 579 -13.24 18.67 -18.87
C SER A 579 -12.33 17.59 -18.29
N TYR A 580 -11.84 16.69 -19.14
CA TYR A 580 -10.88 15.65 -18.78
C TYR A 580 -9.49 15.99 -19.29
N ALA A 581 -8.48 15.82 -18.46
CA ALA A 581 -7.11 16.13 -18.82
C ALA A 581 -6.08 15.34 -18.00
N GLU A 582 -4.94 15.10 -18.64
CA GLU A 582 -3.70 14.66 -18.00
C GLU A 582 -2.64 15.76 -18.14
N HIS A 583 -1.80 15.94 -17.12
CA HIS A 583 -0.68 16.88 -17.20
C HIS A 583 0.56 16.35 -16.48
N GLN A 584 1.64 16.17 -17.24
CA GLN A 584 2.93 15.68 -16.75
C GLN A 584 2.84 14.34 -15.99
N CYS A 585 1.87 13.49 -16.37
CA CYS A 585 1.79 12.12 -15.88
C CYS A 585 2.93 11.28 -16.47
N THR A 586 3.35 10.25 -15.75
CA THR A 586 4.44 9.36 -16.15
C THR A 586 4.03 7.90 -16.02
N GLY A 587 4.86 6.98 -16.52
CA GLY A 587 4.60 5.54 -16.46
C GLY A 587 4.02 4.98 -17.76
N PRO A 588 3.94 3.65 -17.89
CA PRO A 588 3.55 3.00 -19.15
C PRO A 588 2.10 3.28 -19.58
N GLY A 589 1.21 3.68 -18.66
CA GLY A 589 -0.16 4.08 -18.98
C GLY A 589 -0.31 5.55 -19.37
N SER A 590 0.74 6.36 -19.30
CA SER A 590 0.68 7.80 -19.55
C SER A 590 0.99 8.20 -21.01
N ASP A 591 1.12 7.25 -21.93
CA ASP A 591 1.24 7.56 -23.35
C ASP A 591 -0.08 8.13 -23.87
N THR A 592 -0.08 9.40 -24.26
CA THR A 592 -1.26 10.11 -24.73
C THR A 592 -1.46 10.02 -26.26
N SER A 593 -0.58 9.34 -27.00
CA SER A 593 -0.61 9.28 -28.47
C SER A 593 -1.90 8.68 -29.06
N GLN A 594 -2.60 7.85 -28.29
CA GLN A 594 -3.86 7.20 -28.66
C GLN A 594 -5.07 7.69 -27.86
N ARG A 595 -4.93 8.76 -27.08
CA ARG A 595 -6.04 9.29 -26.27
C ARG A 595 -7.20 9.72 -27.15
N VAL A 596 -8.39 9.72 -26.56
CA VAL A 596 -9.56 10.33 -27.18
C VAL A 596 -9.26 11.76 -27.62
N ARG A 597 -9.74 12.15 -28.80
CA ARG A 597 -9.43 13.46 -29.39
C ARG A 597 -10.01 14.65 -28.63
N TRP A 598 -11.02 14.41 -27.79
CA TRP A 598 -11.71 15.45 -27.00
C TRP A 598 -11.07 15.68 -25.62
N GLU A 599 -10.00 14.96 -25.27
CA GLU A 599 -9.20 15.27 -24.08
C GLU A 599 -8.70 16.72 -24.12
N LYS A 600 -8.83 17.43 -23.00
CA LYS A 600 -8.46 18.84 -22.91
C LYS A 600 -6.98 18.98 -22.57
N VAL A 601 -6.34 19.96 -23.20
CA VAL A 601 -5.00 20.41 -22.81
C VAL A 601 -5.14 21.54 -21.80
N LEU A 602 -4.49 21.41 -20.65
CA LEU A 602 -4.56 22.44 -19.61
C LEU A 602 -3.65 23.63 -19.93
N SER A 603 -4.19 24.83 -19.79
CA SER A 603 -3.41 26.05 -19.79
C SER A 603 -2.68 26.23 -18.44
N PRO A 604 -1.55 26.97 -18.42
CA PRO A 604 -0.88 27.34 -17.16
C PRO A 604 -1.82 28.01 -16.15
N GLN A 605 -2.77 28.83 -16.61
CA GLN A 605 -3.75 29.49 -15.74
C GLN A 605 -4.71 28.48 -15.10
N MET A 606 -5.18 27.47 -15.84
CA MET A 606 -6.01 26.41 -15.28
C MET A 606 -5.26 25.59 -14.23
N LEU A 607 -3.97 25.33 -14.45
CA LEU A 607 -3.14 24.63 -13.45
C LEU A 607 -3.03 25.42 -12.14
N THR A 608 -2.92 26.75 -12.20
CA THR A 608 -2.96 27.60 -10.99
C THR A 608 -4.30 27.54 -10.29
N MET A 609 -5.41 27.54 -11.03
CA MET A 609 -6.77 27.43 -10.48
C MET A 609 -7.05 26.07 -9.83
N LEU A 610 -6.28 25.03 -10.19
CA LEU A 610 -6.42 23.67 -9.68
C LEU A 610 -5.42 23.35 -8.54
N SER A 611 -4.71 24.35 -8.01
CA SER A 611 -3.85 24.20 -6.82
C SER A 611 -4.68 24.01 -5.54
N ARG A 612 -4.13 23.36 -4.50
CA ARG A 612 -4.84 23.15 -3.22
C ARG A 612 -5.53 24.43 -2.71
N ARG A 613 -4.77 25.53 -2.62
CA ARG A 613 -5.25 26.82 -2.09
C ARG A 613 -6.33 27.47 -2.94
N THR A 614 -6.38 27.23 -4.24
CA THR A 614 -7.35 27.88 -5.13
C THR A 614 -8.55 26.99 -5.41
N PHE A 615 -8.33 25.67 -5.47
CA PHE A 615 -9.34 24.70 -5.85
C PHE A 615 -10.19 24.25 -4.67
N ILE A 616 -9.61 23.99 -3.50
CA ILE A 616 -10.39 23.49 -2.36
C ILE A 616 -10.19 24.25 -1.06
N ASP A 617 -9.08 24.96 -0.89
CA ASP A 617 -8.60 25.50 0.39
C ASP A 617 -8.42 27.04 0.33
N ASN A 618 -9.33 27.73 -0.35
CA ASN A 618 -9.31 29.20 -0.50
C ASN A 618 -9.41 29.95 0.83
N GLU A 619 -10.10 29.35 1.79
CA GLU A 619 -10.26 29.87 3.16
C GLU A 619 -9.16 29.38 4.13
N GLY A 620 -8.23 28.54 3.66
CA GLY A 620 -7.20 27.93 4.51
C GLY A 620 -7.77 27.03 5.62
N TRP A 621 -8.90 26.38 5.37
CA TRP A 621 -9.61 25.56 6.35
C TRP A 621 -8.87 24.26 6.65
N ILE A 622 -8.07 23.73 5.72
CA ILE A 622 -7.32 22.48 5.94
C ILE A 622 -6.30 22.67 7.07
N ASP A 623 -5.55 23.77 7.05
CA ASP A 623 -4.52 24.07 8.05
C ASP A 623 -5.11 24.45 9.43
N GLN A 624 -6.43 24.63 9.51
CA GLN A 624 -7.17 24.92 10.76
C GLN A 624 -7.71 23.66 11.44
N GLN A 625 -7.65 22.50 10.79
CA GLN A 625 -8.14 21.24 11.36
C GLN A 625 -7.13 20.62 12.35
N PRO A 626 -7.59 19.81 13.32
CA PRO A 626 -6.73 19.11 14.29
C PRO A 626 -5.90 18.01 13.65
#